data_AF-A0A380DUQ5-F1
#
_entry.id   AF-A0A380DUQ5-F1
#
_cell.length_a   1.000
_cell.length_b   1.000
_cell.length_c   1.000
_cell.angle_alpha   90.00
_cell.angle_beta   90.00
_cell.angle_gamma   90.00
#
_symmetry.space_group_name_H-M   'P 1'
#
loop_
_entity.id
_entity.type
_entity.pdbx_description
1 polymer ?
#
loop_
_entity_poly.entity_id
_entity_poly.type
_entity_poly.pdbx_seq_one_letter_code
_entity_poly.pdbx_strand_id
1 'polypeptide(L)'
;MCIAYSGRCTLSNHMTARDSNRGGCCQSCRWDYELLEVDDNGELDVFYNQGEVTPFAMSPKDLKLIESIPQMMDIGVDSLKIEGRMKSIHYIATVVSVYRKVIDAYAADPDNFKINPEWLIELDKCANRDTAPAFFEGTPGYEEQMFGQQQSKKSPFDFCGLVLDYNEDTKIATIQQRNNFKPGQEIEFFGPEIETFTQVVEAIYDEEGNSLDAARHPLQIVQIKVDRPIYPNNMMRKEIG
;
A
#
# COMPACT_ATOMS: atom_id res chain seq x y z
N MET A 1 -7.90 9.21 -2.33
CA MET A 1 -8.78 9.96 -3.27
C MET A 1 -8.75 11.46 -2.93
N CYS A 2 -9.13 12.36 -3.85
CA CYS A 2 -9.29 13.79 -3.56
C CYS A 2 -10.76 14.13 -3.29
N ILE A 3 -11.05 15.13 -2.46
CA ILE A 3 -12.41 15.68 -2.23
C ILE A 3 -12.84 16.63 -3.37
N ALA A 4 -12.14 16.64 -4.51
CA ALA A 4 -12.49 17.50 -5.63
C ALA A 4 -13.53 16.81 -6.52
N TYR A 5 -14.77 17.33 -6.53
CA TYR A 5 -15.87 16.86 -7.40
C TYR A 5 -15.50 16.85 -8.91
N SER A 6 -14.52 17.65 -9.34
CA SER A 6 -14.06 17.74 -10.73
C SER A 6 -12.61 17.30 -10.95
N GLY A 7 -11.95 16.73 -9.92
CA GLY A 7 -10.52 16.41 -9.97
C GLY A 7 -9.58 17.62 -10.06
N ARG A 8 -10.12 18.86 -10.14
CA ARG A 8 -9.37 20.10 -10.11
C ARG A 8 -9.21 20.57 -8.68
N CYS A 9 -7.98 20.50 -8.15
CA CYS A 9 -7.71 21.01 -6.81
C CYS A 9 -7.26 22.48 -6.89
N THR A 10 -8.01 23.37 -6.24
CA THR A 10 -7.65 24.78 -6.07
C THR A 10 -7.01 25.03 -4.71
N LEU A 11 -7.31 24.18 -3.72
CA LEU A 11 -6.85 24.31 -2.34
C LEU A 11 -5.32 24.27 -2.23
N SER A 12 -4.65 23.30 -2.87
CA SER A 12 -3.18 23.21 -2.87
C SER A 12 -2.54 24.44 -3.52
N ASN A 13 -3.12 24.92 -4.63
CA ASN A 13 -2.62 26.07 -5.37
C ASN A 13 -2.73 27.34 -4.52
N HIS A 14 -3.86 27.52 -3.83
CA HIS A 14 -4.10 28.67 -2.97
C HIS A 14 -3.19 28.67 -1.73
N MET A 15 -3.08 27.53 -1.04
CA MET A 15 -2.35 27.44 0.23
C MET A 15 -0.82 27.48 0.08
N THR A 16 -0.28 26.97 -1.03
CA THR A 16 1.18 26.79 -1.17
C THR A 16 1.78 27.35 -2.45
N ALA A 17 0.97 27.97 -3.31
CA ALA A 17 1.37 28.37 -4.66
C ALA A 17 1.93 27.23 -5.54
N ARG A 18 1.71 25.95 -5.16
CA ARG A 18 2.09 24.78 -5.96
C ARG A 18 0.90 24.28 -6.76
N ASP A 19 1.07 24.18 -8.07
CA ASP A 19 -0.01 23.77 -8.97
C ASP A 19 -0.27 22.25 -8.93
N SER A 20 -1.25 21.85 -8.13
CA SER A 20 -1.71 20.46 -8.02
C SER A 20 -2.22 19.86 -9.33
N ASN A 21 -2.77 20.67 -10.23
CA ASN A 21 -3.27 20.20 -11.54
C ASN A 21 -2.12 19.91 -12.52
N ARG A 22 -0.88 20.32 -12.17
CA ARG A 22 0.36 20.01 -12.90
C ARG A 22 1.27 19.09 -12.09
N GLY A 23 0.72 18.37 -11.11
CA GLY A 23 1.45 17.41 -10.29
C GLY A 23 2.22 18.02 -9.12
N GLY A 24 1.99 19.29 -8.79
CA GLY A 24 2.56 19.99 -7.64
C GLY A 24 1.78 19.85 -6.34
N CYS A 25 0.91 18.84 -6.20
CA CYS A 25 0.06 18.69 -5.01
C CYS A 25 0.88 18.67 -3.72
N CYS A 26 0.58 19.57 -2.79
CA CYS A 26 1.20 19.64 -1.47
C CYS A 26 0.44 18.86 -0.39
N GLN A 27 -0.63 18.16 -0.77
CA GLN A 27 -1.50 17.42 0.14
C GLN A 27 -2.14 18.30 1.23
N SER A 28 -2.47 19.57 0.92
CA SER A 28 -3.07 20.49 1.91
C SER A 28 -4.38 19.98 2.49
N CYS A 29 -5.19 19.28 1.71
CA CYS A 29 -6.38 18.59 2.19
C CYS A 29 -6.15 17.57 3.32
N ARG A 30 -4.89 17.20 3.59
CA ARG A 30 -4.54 16.33 4.71
C ARG A 30 -4.18 17.10 5.97
N TRP A 31 -3.87 18.40 5.89
CA TRP A 31 -3.45 19.18 7.05
C TRP A 31 -4.53 19.24 8.13
N ASP A 32 -4.12 19.55 9.35
CA ASP A 32 -5.04 19.78 10.46
C ASP A 32 -5.71 21.14 10.27
N TYR A 33 -7.03 21.16 10.33
CA TYR A 33 -7.87 22.34 10.16
C TYR A 33 -8.79 22.50 11.36
N GLU A 34 -8.91 23.74 11.84
CA GLU A 34 -9.95 24.13 12.80
C GLU A 34 -11.18 24.61 12.03
N LEU A 35 -12.36 24.20 12.49
CA LEU A 35 -13.63 24.73 11.98
C LEU A 35 -14.09 25.84 12.92
N LEU A 36 -14.24 27.04 12.37
CA LEU A 36 -14.64 28.24 13.11
C LEU A 36 -16.06 28.64 12.71
N GLU A 37 -16.84 29.09 13.69
CA GLU A 37 -18.10 29.80 13.48
C GLU A 37 -17.96 31.27 13.83
N VAL A 38 -18.85 32.08 13.26
CA VAL A 38 -18.95 33.50 13.58
C VAL A 38 -20.15 33.63 14.51
N ASP A 39 -19.92 34.13 15.72
CA ASP A 39 -20.98 34.36 16.69
C ASP A 39 -21.87 35.56 16.28
N ASP A 40 -22.94 35.80 17.03
CA ASP A 40 -23.87 36.92 16.78
C ASP A 40 -23.19 38.30 16.89
N ASN A 41 -22.02 38.39 17.53
CA ASN A 41 -21.23 39.61 17.68
C ASN A 41 -20.17 39.79 16.58
N GLY A 42 -20.01 38.81 15.69
CA GLY A 42 -18.98 38.80 14.65
C GLY A 42 -17.61 38.27 15.10
N GLU A 43 -17.50 37.71 16.29
CA GLU A 43 -16.29 37.06 16.80
C GLU A 43 -16.18 35.62 16.28
N LEU A 44 -14.95 35.17 16.04
CA LEU A 44 -14.67 33.79 15.62
C LEU A 44 -14.57 32.90 16.86
N ASP A 45 -15.41 31.88 16.93
CA ASP A 45 -15.33 30.83 17.95
C ASP A 45 -15.12 29.46 17.27
N VAL A 46 -14.60 28.49 18.03
CA VAL A 46 -14.50 27.10 17.55
C VAL A 46 -15.89 26.49 17.44
N PHE A 47 -16.18 25.87 16.30
CA PHE A 47 -17.51 25.31 16.01
C PHE A 47 -17.92 24.14 16.93
N TYR A 48 -17.02 23.62 17.76
CA TYR A 48 -17.24 22.40 18.54
C TYR A 48 -17.16 22.61 20.06
N ASN A 49 -18.13 22.05 20.76
CA ASN A 49 -18.23 22.07 22.22
C ASN A 49 -17.29 21.04 22.89
N GLN A 50 -16.79 21.37 24.09
CA GLN A 50 -15.94 20.48 24.89
C GLN A 50 -16.67 19.19 25.27
N GLY A 51 -16.47 18.12 24.50
CA GLY A 51 -17.01 16.79 24.79
C GLY A 51 -17.36 15.95 23.56
N GLU A 52 -17.52 16.58 22.39
CA GLU A 52 -17.80 15.87 21.13
C GLU A 52 -16.65 16.05 20.14
N VAL A 53 -16.15 14.92 19.66
CA VAL A 53 -15.08 14.85 18.66
C VAL A 53 -15.62 15.45 17.35
N THR A 54 -15.21 16.68 17.01
CA THR A 54 -15.46 17.26 15.67
C THR A 54 -14.15 17.47 14.89
N PRO A 55 -13.44 16.39 14.53
CA PRO A 55 -12.32 16.46 13.63
C PRO A 55 -12.89 16.73 12.23
N PHE A 56 -12.60 17.88 11.66
CA PHE A 56 -12.91 18.14 10.27
C PHE A 56 -11.71 17.71 9.41
N ALA A 57 -11.89 16.64 8.63
CA ALA A 57 -10.87 16.16 7.71
C ALA A 57 -11.32 16.39 6.26
N MET A 58 -10.46 17.07 5.49
CA MET A 58 -10.63 17.18 4.04
C MET A 58 -9.95 16.02 3.28
N SER A 59 -9.57 14.95 3.97
CA SER A 59 -8.85 13.80 3.39
C SER A 59 -9.66 12.51 3.53
N PRO A 60 -10.14 11.92 2.43
CA PRO A 60 -10.82 10.63 2.46
C PRO A 60 -9.80 9.49 2.61
N LYS A 61 -10.31 8.33 3.02
CA LYS A 61 -9.60 7.05 2.90
C LYS A 61 -9.25 6.74 1.43
N ASP A 62 -8.31 5.83 1.22
CA ASP A 62 -7.94 5.41 -0.13
C ASP A 62 -9.03 4.53 -0.74
N LEU A 63 -9.25 4.63 -2.05
CA LEU A 63 -10.29 3.84 -2.73
C LEU A 63 -9.82 2.38 -2.84
N LYS A 64 -10.63 1.44 -2.34
CA LYS A 64 -10.44 0.01 -2.51
C LYS A 64 -11.76 -0.60 -2.95
N LEU A 65 -11.77 -1.25 -4.12
CA LEU A 65 -12.95 -1.86 -4.73
C LEU A 65 -12.68 -3.33 -5.13
N ILE A 66 -11.78 -4.01 -4.44
CA ILE A 66 -11.45 -5.40 -4.74
C ILE A 66 -12.68 -6.30 -4.56
N GLU A 67 -13.46 -6.06 -3.51
CA GLU A 67 -14.71 -6.78 -3.26
C GLU A 67 -15.79 -6.48 -4.31
N SER A 68 -15.73 -5.32 -4.97
CA SER A 68 -16.69 -4.89 -6.01
C SER A 68 -16.29 -5.33 -7.43
N ILE A 69 -15.17 -6.07 -7.61
CA ILE A 69 -14.73 -6.56 -8.92
C ILE A 69 -15.81 -7.37 -9.66
N PRO A 70 -16.51 -8.33 -9.03
CA PRO A 70 -17.60 -9.07 -9.68
C PRO A 70 -18.64 -8.14 -10.32
N GLN A 71 -19.14 -7.19 -9.53
CA GLN A 71 -20.14 -6.22 -10.00
C GLN A 71 -19.61 -5.35 -11.15
N MET A 72 -18.36 -4.89 -11.07
CA MET A 72 -17.74 -4.13 -12.15
C MET A 72 -17.64 -4.94 -13.45
N MET A 73 -17.31 -6.23 -13.36
CA MET A 73 -17.25 -7.11 -14.52
C MET A 73 -18.63 -7.38 -15.12
N ASP A 74 -19.65 -7.59 -14.28
CA ASP A 74 -21.03 -7.85 -14.74
C ASP A 74 -21.65 -6.68 -15.51
N ILE A 75 -21.30 -5.44 -15.13
CA ILE A 75 -21.77 -4.24 -15.85
C ILE A 75 -20.93 -3.91 -17.09
N GLY A 76 -19.94 -4.76 -17.43
CA GLY A 76 -19.12 -4.64 -18.63
C GLY A 76 -17.93 -3.68 -18.51
N VAL A 77 -17.33 -3.51 -17.32
CA VAL A 77 -16.07 -2.76 -17.19
C VAL A 77 -14.90 -3.59 -17.75
N ASP A 78 -14.32 -3.15 -18.87
CA ASP A 78 -13.19 -3.84 -19.52
C ASP A 78 -11.81 -3.49 -18.93
N SER A 79 -11.69 -2.37 -18.22
CA SER A 79 -10.40 -1.85 -17.78
C SER A 79 -10.47 -1.24 -16.38
N LEU A 80 -9.60 -1.73 -15.50
CA LEU A 80 -9.38 -1.18 -14.16
C LEU A 80 -8.06 -0.41 -14.12
N LYS A 81 -8.04 0.72 -13.42
CA LYS A 81 -6.83 1.54 -13.23
C LYS A 81 -6.41 1.49 -11.76
N ILE A 82 -5.18 1.06 -11.52
CA ILE A 82 -4.51 1.18 -10.21
C ILE A 82 -3.72 2.49 -10.19
N GLU A 83 -3.95 3.32 -9.18
CA GLU A 83 -3.12 4.52 -8.94
C GLU A 83 -1.91 4.10 -8.10
N GLY A 84 -0.72 4.32 -8.66
CA GLY A 84 0.54 3.90 -8.06
C GLY A 84 1.59 5.00 -7.95
N ARG A 85 1.23 6.28 -8.12
CA ARG A 85 2.24 7.35 -8.18
C ARG A 85 2.95 7.45 -6.84
N MET A 86 4.28 7.44 -6.87
CA MET A 86 5.15 7.45 -5.67
C MET A 86 5.02 6.21 -4.78
N LYS A 87 4.38 5.13 -5.25
CA LYS A 87 4.35 3.84 -4.54
C LYS A 87 5.59 3.00 -4.90
N SER A 88 6.00 2.12 -4.00
CA SER A 88 7.11 1.20 -4.21
C SER A 88 6.72 0.06 -5.17
N ILE A 89 7.71 -0.61 -5.76
CA ILE A 89 7.47 -1.81 -6.58
C ILE A 89 6.75 -2.91 -5.80
N HIS A 90 7.03 -3.03 -4.49
CA HIS A 90 6.33 -3.95 -3.58
C HIS A 90 4.82 -3.67 -3.54
N TYR A 91 4.43 -2.41 -3.32
CA TYR A 91 3.03 -2.01 -3.28
C TYR A 91 2.32 -2.36 -4.60
N ILE A 92 2.94 -2.03 -5.73
CA ILE A 92 2.35 -2.29 -7.05
C ILE A 92 2.24 -3.80 -7.32
N ALA A 93 3.28 -4.57 -7.02
CA ALA A 93 3.27 -6.02 -7.22
C ALA A 93 2.19 -6.70 -6.36
N THR A 94 2.06 -6.32 -5.09
CA THR A 94 1.01 -6.85 -4.20
C THR A 94 -0.38 -6.51 -4.72
N VAL A 95 -0.66 -5.24 -5.02
CA VAL A 95 -1.99 -4.82 -5.50
C VAL A 95 -2.34 -5.50 -6.82
N VAL A 96 -1.43 -5.49 -7.80
CA VAL A 96 -1.68 -6.11 -9.12
C VAL A 96 -1.88 -7.62 -8.99
N SER A 97 -1.04 -8.31 -8.21
CA SER A 97 -1.15 -9.76 -7.99
C SER A 97 -2.50 -10.13 -7.39
N VAL A 98 -2.92 -9.44 -6.33
CA VAL A 98 -4.19 -9.74 -5.67
C VAL A 98 -5.38 -9.42 -6.59
N TYR A 99 -5.41 -8.25 -7.23
CA TYR A 99 -6.51 -7.89 -8.14
C TYR A 99 -6.61 -8.88 -9.30
N ARG A 100 -5.47 -9.31 -9.86
CA ARG A 100 -5.45 -10.32 -10.93
C ARG A 100 -6.04 -11.65 -10.46
N LYS A 101 -5.66 -12.13 -9.27
CA LYS A 101 -6.22 -13.35 -8.67
C LYS A 101 -7.74 -13.28 -8.52
N VAL A 102 -8.28 -12.13 -8.08
CA VAL A 102 -9.74 -11.93 -7.96
C VAL A 102 -10.42 -11.98 -9.32
N ILE A 103 -9.90 -11.26 -10.31
CA ILE A 103 -10.48 -11.22 -11.66
C ILE A 103 -10.44 -12.62 -12.29
N ASP A 104 -9.32 -13.34 -12.17
CA ASP A 104 -9.19 -14.70 -12.71
C ASP A 104 -10.13 -15.69 -12.02
N ALA A 105 -10.22 -15.63 -10.69
CA ALA A 105 -11.12 -16.49 -9.93
C ALA A 105 -12.58 -16.23 -10.26
N TYR A 106 -12.99 -14.96 -10.40
CA TYR A 106 -14.35 -14.61 -10.79
C TYR A 106 -14.64 -15.05 -12.23
N ALA A 107 -13.71 -14.80 -13.17
CA ALA A 107 -13.88 -15.20 -14.57
C ALA A 107 -13.98 -16.72 -14.77
N ALA A 108 -13.34 -17.51 -13.89
CA ALA A 108 -13.33 -18.97 -13.99
C ALA A 108 -14.65 -19.62 -13.52
N ASP A 109 -15.28 -19.09 -12.46
CA ASP A 109 -16.54 -19.62 -11.91
C ASP A 109 -17.36 -18.50 -11.23
N PRO A 110 -18.05 -17.65 -12.03
CA PRO A 110 -18.85 -16.55 -11.50
C PRO A 110 -19.95 -17.01 -10.54
N ASP A 111 -20.59 -18.15 -10.83
CA ASP A 111 -21.75 -18.66 -10.09
C ASP A 111 -21.40 -19.09 -8.65
N ASN A 112 -20.16 -19.52 -8.40
CA ASN A 112 -19.70 -19.96 -7.09
C ASN A 112 -18.59 -19.07 -6.49
N PHE A 113 -18.31 -17.92 -7.10
CA PHE A 113 -17.25 -17.04 -6.66
C PHE A 113 -17.46 -16.56 -5.22
N LYS A 114 -16.40 -16.64 -4.43
CA LYS A 114 -16.31 -16.04 -3.10
C LYS A 114 -14.95 -15.37 -2.95
N ILE A 115 -14.95 -14.17 -2.37
CA ILE A 115 -13.71 -13.49 -2.03
C ILE A 115 -12.94 -14.36 -1.01
N ASN A 116 -11.69 -14.69 -1.33
CA ASN A 116 -10.83 -15.37 -0.38
C ASN A 116 -10.30 -14.35 0.65
N PRO A 117 -10.54 -14.55 1.97
CA PRO A 117 -10.04 -13.63 3.00
C PRO A 117 -8.52 -13.38 2.94
N GLU A 118 -7.74 -14.37 2.51
CA GLU A 118 -6.29 -14.25 2.35
C GLU A 118 -5.87 -13.14 1.37
N TRP A 119 -6.71 -12.84 0.38
CA TRP A 119 -6.46 -11.73 -0.56
C TRP A 119 -6.55 -10.36 0.11
N LEU A 120 -7.47 -10.21 1.07
CA LEU A 120 -7.61 -8.97 1.84
C LEU A 120 -6.44 -8.79 2.81
N ILE A 121 -6.05 -9.88 3.48
CA ILE A 121 -4.87 -9.92 4.36
C ILE A 121 -3.61 -9.54 3.57
N GLU A 122 -3.43 -10.10 2.37
CA GLU A 122 -2.28 -9.83 1.52
C GLU A 122 -2.21 -8.35 1.06
N LEU A 123 -3.35 -7.73 0.73
CA LEU A 123 -3.40 -6.29 0.43
C LEU A 123 -3.00 -5.43 1.63
N ASP A 124 -3.44 -5.81 2.83
CA ASP A 124 -3.12 -5.09 4.06
C ASP A 124 -1.61 -5.07 4.36
N LYS A 125 -0.85 -6.07 3.88
CA LYS A 125 0.62 -6.12 4.02
C LYS A 125 1.35 -4.98 3.30
N CYS A 126 0.72 -4.30 2.35
CA CYS A 126 1.31 -3.14 1.67
C CYS A 126 0.56 -1.82 1.96
N ALA A 127 -0.58 -1.89 2.63
CA ALA A 127 -1.44 -0.74 2.90
C ALA A 127 -0.83 0.15 3.99
N ASN A 128 -0.67 1.44 3.69
CA ASN A 128 -0.19 2.45 4.63
C ASN A 128 -1.25 3.50 5.01
N ARG A 129 -2.48 3.27 4.55
CA ARG A 129 -3.66 4.10 4.79
C ARG A 129 -4.86 3.18 4.87
N ASP A 130 -5.86 3.62 5.61
CA ASP A 130 -7.16 2.98 5.57
C ASP A 130 -7.82 3.17 4.22
N THR A 131 -8.71 2.23 3.90
CA THR A 131 -9.41 2.19 2.63
C THR A 131 -10.91 2.20 2.82
N ALA A 132 -11.63 2.66 1.80
CA ALA A 132 -13.09 2.67 1.77
C ALA A 132 -13.59 2.54 0.33
N PRO A 133 -14.82 2.05 0.11
CA PRO A 133 -15.42 1.99 -1.22
C PRO A 133 -15.88 3.37 -1.73
N ALA A 134 -16.06 4.36 -0.84
CA ALA A 134 -16.53 5.69 -1.18
C ALA A 134 -17.85 5.65 -1.97
N PHE A 135 -18.05 6.62 -2.87
CA PHE A 135 -19.24 6.77 -3.71
C PHE A 135 -19.62 5.55 -4.57
N PHE A 136 -18.77 4.54 -4.66
CA PHE A 136 -19.09 3.33 -5.41
C PHE A 136 -20.17 2.49 -4.73
N GLU A 137 -20.13 2.37 -3.40
CA GLU A 137 -21.08 1.55 -2.60
C GLU A 137 -22.13 2.39 -1.86
N GLY A 138 -22.09 3.72 -2.02
CA GLY A 138 -23.04 4.64 -1.40
C GLY A 138 -22.45 6.00 -1.06
N THR A 139 -23.23 6.88 -0.45
CA THR A 139 -22.74 8.20 -0.02
C THR A 139 -21.78 8.02 1.17
N PRO A 140 -20.51 8.45 1.08
CA PRO A 140 -19.54 8.25 2.13
C PRO A 140 -19.86 9.07 3.38
N GLY A 141 -19.72 8.44 4.54
CA GLY A 141 -19.89 9.06 5.86
C GLY A 141 -18.60 9.62 6.45
N TYR A 142 -18.66 10.07 7.71
CA TYR A 142 -17.48 10.54 8.44
C TYR A 142 -16.45 9.42 8.63
N GLU A 143 -16.88 8.17 8.82
CA GLU A 143 -15.99 7.01 9.01
C GLU A 143 -15.09 6.70 7.81
N GLU A 144 -15.40 7.26 6.63
CA GLU A 144 -14.61 7.14 5.41
C GLU A 144 -13.61 8.30 5.23
N GLN A 145 -13.51 9.18 6.22
CA GLN A 145 -12.52 10.26 6.30
C GLN A 145 -11.37 9.89 7.24
N MET A 146 -10.21 10.51 7.02
CA MET A 146 -9.03 10.36 7.86
C MET A 146 -8.99 11.47 8.92
N PHE A 147 -9.47 11.20 10.14
CA PHE A 147 -9.48 12.17 11.24
C PHE A 147 -8.32 11.97 12.21
N GLY A 148 -7.50 12.99 12.45
CA GLY A 148 -6.43 12.99 13.46
C GLY A 148 -5.34 11.90 13.30
N GLN A 149 -5.52 10.97 12.37
CA GLN A 149 -4.66 9.81 12.09
C GLN A 149 -3.60 10.12 11.02
N GLN A 150 -3.05 11.34 11.06
CA GLN A 150 -1.87 11.69 10.26
C GLN A 150 -0.67 10.76 10.54
N GLN A 151 -0.66 10.07 11.69
CA GLN A 151 0.40 9.13 12.05
C GLN A 151 -0.08 7.67 11.98
N SER A 152 0.48 6.97 10.98
CA SER A 152 0.95 5.59 11.06
C SER A 152 -0.04 4.42 11.10
N LYS A 153 -0.78 4.16 10.02
CA LYS A 153 -0.77 2.77 9.54
C LYS A 153 0.56 2.59 8.82
N LYS A 154 1.61 2.21 9.55
CA LYS A 154 2.83 1.74 8.89
C LYS A 154 2.47 0.44 8.19
N SER A 155 3.01 0.25 6.98
CA SER A 155 2.98 -1.06 6.34
C SER A 155 3.51 -2.06 7.36
N PRO A 156 2.79 -3.14 7.69
CA PRO A 156 3.28 -4.11 8.66
C PRO A 156 4.50 -4.87 8.12
N PHE A 157 4.82 -4.70 6.83
CA PHE A 157 5.98 -5.30 6.20
C PHE A 157 6.91 -4.27 5.58
N ASP A 158 8.21 -4.51 5.75
CA ASP A 158 9.30 -3.84 5.02
C ASP A 158 9.67 -4.66 3.80
N PHE A 159 9.66 -4.04 2.62
CA PHE A 159 10.19 -4.65 1.40
C PHE A 159 11.72 -4.70 1.44
N CYS A 160 12.29 -5.88 1.65
CA CYS A 160 13.70 -6.06 1.97
C CYS A 160 14.59 -6.38 0.76
N GLY A 161 14.05 -7.01 -0.28
CA GLY A 161 14.87 -7.41 -1.42
C GLY A 161 14.09 -7.79 -2.67
N LEU A 162 14.75 -7.62 -3.82
CA LEU A 162 14.28 -8.07 -5.13
C LEU A 162 15.19 -9.21 -5.59
N VAL A 163 14.62 -10.36 -5.94
CA VAL A 163 15.37 -11.49 -6.48
C VAL A 163 15.86 -11.14 -7.88
N LEU A 164 17.17 -11.21 -8.07
CA LEU A 164 17.82 -11.02 -9.37
C LEU A 164 18.03 -12.36 -10.08
N ASP A 165 18.44 -13.39 -9.32
CA ASP A 165 18.75 -14.71 -9.84
C ASP A 165 18.63 -15.78 -8.75
N TYR A 166 18.50 -17.05 -9.15
CA TYR A 166 18.44 -18.20 -8.25
C TYR A 166 19.14 -19.41 -8.86
N ASN A 167 20.05 -20.01 -8.11
CA ASN A 167 20.76 -21.23 -8.50
C ASN A 167 20.10 -22.46 -7.85
N GLU A 168 19.47 -23.32 -8.66
CA GLU A 168 18.74 -24.49 -8.17
C GLU A 168 19.64 -25.54 -7.48
N ASP A 169 20.88 -25.71 -7.96
CA ASP A 169 21.81 -26.72 -7.43
C ASP A 169 22.31 -26.38 -6.02
N THR A 170 22.66 -25.11 -5.81
CA THR A 170 23.20 -24.61 -4.54
C THR A 170 22.13 -24.05 -3.62
N LYS A 171 20.93 -23.78 -4.16
CA LYS A 171 19.82 -23.08 -3.50
C LYS A 171 20.17 -21.66 -3.05
N ILE A 172 21.12 -21.02 -3.71
CA ILE A 172 21.54 -19.65 -3.42
C ILE A 172 20.75 -18.69 -4.31
N ALA A 173 20.12 -17.69 -3.69
CA ALA A 173 19.49 -16.58 -4.37
C ALA A 173 20.38 -15.34 -4.35
N THR A 174 20.48 -14.68 -5.49
CA THR A 174 21.09 -13.35 -5.61
C THR A 174 19.98 -12.31 -5.46
N ILE A 175 20.10 -11.44 -4.47
CA ILE A 175 19.06 -10.50 -4.05
C ILE A 175 19.61 -9.08 -4.06
N GLN A 176 18.90 -8.17 -4.72
CA GLN A 176 19.17 -6.74 -4.59
C GLN A 176 18.47 -6.19 -3.35
N GLN A 177 19.26 -5.75 -2.37
CA GLN A 177 18.79 -5.19 -1.11
C GLN A 177 17.92 -3.93 -1.33
N ARG A 178 16.92 -3.74 -0.47
CA ARG A 178 16.03 -2.57 -0.45
C ARG A 178 15.94 -1.94 0.93
N ASN A 179 15.52 -2.72 1.92
CA ASN A 179 15.48 -2.32 3.34
C ASN A 179 16.35 -3.27 4.16
N ASN A 180 16.72 -2.83 5.36
CA ASN A 180 17.61 -3.57 6.26
C ASN A 180 17.05 -4.96 6.60
N PHE A 181 17.87 -6.00 6.49
CA PHE A 181 17.60 -7.31 7.10
C PHE A 181 18.91 -7.96 7.56
N LYS A 182 18.80 -8.93 8.47
CA LYS A 182 19.94 -9.57 9.16
C LYS A 182 19.77 -11.09 9.24
N PRO A 183 20.87 -11.84 9.40
CA PRO A 183 20.80 -13.23 9.85
C PRO A 183 19.95 -13.36 11.13
N GLY A 184 19.19 -14.44 11.23
CA GLY A 184 18.26 -14.73 12.32
C GLY A 184 16.89 -14.07 12.21
N GLN A 185 16.64 -13.22 11.20
CA GLN A 185 15.31 -12.64 10.98
C GLN A 185 14.47 -13.51 10.05
N GLU A 186 13.17 -13.60 10.33
CA GLU A 186 12.21 -14.20 9.42
C GLU A 186 11.91 -13.26 8.25
N ILE A 187 11.89 -13.83 7.05
CA ILE A 187 11.55 -13.16 5.80
C ILE A 187 10.47 -13.96 5.08
N GLU A 188 9.67 -13.27 4.27
CA GLU A 188 8.64 -13.85 3.43
C GLU A 188 8.98 -13.58 1.96
N PHE A 189 9.00 -14.64 1.16
CA PHE A 189 9.11 -14.57 -0.30
C PHE A 189 7.74 -14.67 -0.93
N PHE A 190 7.47 -13.80 -1.91
CA PHE A 190 6.23 -13.81 -2.68
C PHE A 190 6.48 -13.43 -4.14
N GLY A 191 5.59 -13.88 -5.02
CA GLY A 191 5.68 -13.65 -6.46
C GLY A 191 4.51 -14.33 -7.19
N PRO A 192 4.33 -14.06 -8.48
CA PRO A 192 3.24 -14.67 -9.25
C PRO A 192 3.49 -16.16 -9.55
N GLU A 193 4.74 -16.62 -9.63
CA GLU A 193 5.06 -18.02 -9.93
C GLU A 193 5.12 -18.94 -8.71
N ILE A 194 5.07 -18.40 -7.49
CA ILE A 194 5.30 -19.14 -6.25
C ILE A 194 4.12 -19.01 -5.29
N GLU A 195 3.90 -20.06 -4.50
CA GLU A 195 3.18 -19.91 -3.25
C GLU A 195 4.05 -19.16 -2.25
N THR A 196 3.47 -18.17 -1.59
CA THR A 196 4.15 -17.40 -0.55
C THR A 196 4.67 -18.32 0.55
N PHE A 197 5.91 -18.12 0.98
CA PHE A 197 6.50 -18.89 2.07
C PHE A 197 7.44 -18.03 2.92
N THR A 198 7.60 -18.41 4.18
CA THR A 198 8.54 -17.78 5.10
C THR A 198 9.77 -18.66 5.34
N GLN A 199 10.89 -18.02 5.68
CA GLN A 199 12.09 -18.68 6.18
C GLN A 199 12.90 -17.74 7.07
N VAL A 200 13.81 -18.29 7.86
CA VAL A 200 14.80 -17.49 8.60
C VAL A 200 16.04 -17.29 7.73
N VAL A 201 16.58 -16.07 7.70
CA VAL A 201 17.87 -15.79 7.03
C VAL A 201 19.00 -16.43 7.84
N GLU A 202 19.63 -17.48 7.34
CA GLU A 202 20.73 -18.14 8.07
C GLU A 202 22.03 -17.32 8.04
N ALA A 203 22.43 -16.89 6.84
CA ALA A 203 23.63 -16.12 6.59
C ALA A 203 23.43 -15.25 5.34
N ILE A 204 24.21 -14.16 5.26
CA ILE A 204 24.21 -13.24 4.13
C ILE A 204 25.64 -13.11 3.64
N TYR A 205 25.84 -13.17 2.33
CA TYR A 205 27.13 -12.96 1.67
C TYR A 205 27.04 -11.81 0.68
N ASP A 206 28.15 -11.10 0.44
CA ASP A 206 28.27 -10.21 -0.71
C ASP A 206 28.64 -10.98 -2.00
N GLU A 207 28.78 -10.28 -3.12
CA GLU A 207 29.14 -10.88 -4.42
C GLU A 207 30.53 -11.51 -4.45
N GLU A 208 31.41 -11.16 -3.50
CA GLU A 208 32.75 -11.72 -3.36
C GLU A 208 32.79 -12.94 -2.42
N GLY A 209 31.64 -13.29 -1.80
CA GLY A 209 31.51 -14.38 -0.85
C GLY A 209 31.90 -14.01 0.60
N ASN A 210 32.11 -12.73 0.91
CA ASN A 210 32.36 -12.29 2.28
C ASN A 210 31.06 -12.31 3.08
N SER A 211 31.12 -12.85 4.31
CA SER A 211 29.96 -12.86 5.21
C SER A 211 29.61 -11.45 5.69
N LEU A 212 28.31 -11.13 5.69
CA LEU A 212 27.75 -9.87 6.18
C LEU A 212 26.94 -10.11 7.45
N ASP A 213 27.13 -9.28 8.47
CA ASP A 213 26.31 -9.28 9.70
C ASP A 213 24.93 -8.62 9.48
N ALA A 214 24.79 -7.81 8.43
CA ALA A 214 23.52 -7.21 8.00
C ALA A 214 23.56 -6.74 6.55
N ALA A 215 22.47 -6.93 5.81
CA ALA A 215 22.23 -6.29 4.52
C ALA A 215 21.63 -4.89 4.74
N ARG A 216 22.50 -3.89 4.97
CA ARG A 216 22.11 -2.53 5.40
C ARG A 216 22.34 -1.43 4.36
N HIS A 217 22.91 -1.75 3.21
CA HIS A 217 23.27 -0.77 2.19
C HIS A 217 22.25 -0.81 1.03
N PRO A 218 21.50 0.28 0.79
CA PRO A 218 20.53 0.36 -0.30
C PRO A 218 21.09 -0.13 -1.63
N LEU A 219 20.35 -1.04 -2.29
CA LEU A 219 20.68 -1.61 -3.61
C LEU A 219 21.90 -2.53 -3.67
N GLN A 220 22.57 -2.81 -2.54
CA GLN A 220 23.66 -3.78 -2.49
C GLN A 220 23.15 -5.15 -2.94
N ILE A 221 23.91 -5.82 -3.81
CA ILE A 221 23.64 -7.20 -4.19
C ILE A 221 24.21 -8.12 -3.10
N VAL A 222 23.38 -9.02 -2.61
CA VAL A 222 23.72 -9.99 -1.58
C VAL A 222 23.22 -11.37 -1.97
N GLN A 223 23.81 -12.39 -1.36
CA GLN A 223 23.46 -13.79 -1.58
C GLN A 223 22.99 -14.42 -0.28
N ILE A 224 21.87 -15.14 -0.34
CA ILE A 224 21.35 -15.93 0.77
C ILE A 224 20.89 -17.31 0.29
N LYS A 225 20.90 -18.29 1.17
CA LYS A 225 20.32 -19.61 0.91
C LYS A 225 18.80 -19.56 1.08
N VAL A 226 18.07 -20.23 0.19
CA VAL A 226 16.60 -20.23 0.15
C VAL A 226 16.06 -21.65 0.20
N ASP A 227 14.98 -21.86 0.96
CA ASP A 227 14.44 -23.19 1.24
C ASP A 227 13.66 -23.79 0.07
N ARG A 228 13.06 -22.93 -0.77
CA ARG A 228 12.24 -23.30 -1.93
C ARG A 228 12.71 -22.58 -3.19
N PRO A 229 12.42 -23.12 -4.39
CA PRO A 229 12.69 -22.43 -5.64
C PRO A 229 12.00 -21.07 -5.69
N ILE A 230 12.72 -20.07 -6.20
CA ILE A 230 12.24 -18.71 -6.45
C ILE A 230 12.76 -18.24 -7.80
N TYR A 231 12.11 -17.21 -8.35
CA TYR A 231 12.39 -16.71 -9.70
C TYR A 231 12.82 -15.24 -9.70
N PRO A 232 13.53 -14.79 -10.75
CA PRO A 232 13.82 -13.38 -10.94
C PRO A 232 12.56 -12.52 -10.83
N ASN A 233 12.66 -11.39 -10.15
CA ASN A 233 11.57 -10.48 -9.78
C ASN A 233 10.61 -10.95 -8.68
N ASN A 234 10.78 -12.16 -8.14
CA ASN A 234 10.16 -12.47 -6.85
C ASN A 234 10.70 -11.50 -5.80
N MET A 235 9.87 -11.23 -4.80
CA MET A 235 10.11 -10.18 -3.83
C MET A 235 10.22 -10.77 -2.44
N MET A 236 11.07 -10.13 -1.63
CA MET A 236 11.33 -10.50 -0.26
C MET A 236 10.92 -9.36 0.65
N ARG A 237 10.17 -9.68 1.71
CA ARG A 237 9.78 -8.72 2.75
C ARG A 237 9.93 -9.31 4.14
N LYS A 238 9.89 -8.48 5.17
CA LYS A 238 9.90 -8.91 6.57
C LYS A 238 8.80 -8.19 7.33
N GLU A 239 8.22 -8.83 8.33
CA GLU A 239 7.29 -8.17 9.24
C GLU A 239 8.04 -7.16 10.12
N ILE A 240 7.41 -6.01 10.38
CA ILE A 240 7.91 -4.97 11.27
C ILE A 240 7.36 -5.28 12.66
N GLY A 241 8.24 -5.69 13.58
CA GLY A 241 7.93 -5.85 15.00
C GLY A 241 7.81 -4.53 15.76
#